data_AF-A0A8J3EXM7-F1
#
_entry.id   AF-A0A8J3EXM7-F1
#
_cell.length_a   1.000
_cell.length_b   1.000
_cell.length_c   1.000
_cell.angle_alpha   90.00
_cell.angle_beta   90.00
_cell.angle_gamma   90.00
#
_symmetry.space_group_name_H-M   'P 1'
#
loop_
_entity.id
_entity.type
_entity.pdbx_description
1 polymer ?
#
loop_
_entity_poly.entity_id
_entity_poly.type
_entity_poly.pdbx_seq_one_letter_code
_entity_poly.pdbx_strand_id
1 'polypeptide(L)'
;MFEVLLRVCGFVIGMIFRFIAEILIEFIFYYLFEKLFGKLFEKLGCPIKNKNEELVLGRIAVLEAESWFEPYKIYTVEMAQRKSIRTYILKCNMNEILANEEKRIEFLNELDRKLFDLNKNGLRTRKTSQY
;
A
#
# COMPACT_ATOMS: atom_id res chain seq x y z
N MET A 1 20.97 -17.79 39.42
CA MET A 1 19.56 -18.23 39.24
C MET A 1 18.62 -17.03 39.08
N PHE A 2 18.68 -16.03 39.96
CA PHE A 2 17.82 -14.82 39.93
C PHE A 2 17.99 -13.94 38.67
N GLU A 3 19.23 -13.81 38.19
CA GLU A 3 19.58 -12.99 37.03
C GLU A 3 19.02 -13.53 35.70
N VAL A 4 19.00 -14.86 35.56
CA VAL A 4 18.39 -15.54 34.40
C VAL A 4 16.87 -15.34 34.41
N LEU A 5 16.26 -15.38 35.59
CA LEU A 5 14.83 -15.18 35.78
C LEU A 5 14.40 -13.74 35.40
N LEU A 6 15.18 -12.74 35.80
CA LEU A 6 14.95 -11.33 35.43
C LEU A 6 15.09 -11.09 33.92
N ARG A 7 16.05 -11.74 33.26
CA ARG A 7 16.23 -11.63 31.79
C ARG A 7 15.04 -12.18 31.02
N VAL A 8 14.51 -13.32 31.46
CA VAL A 8 13.32 -13.94 30.83
C VAL A 8 12.09 -13.08 31.09
N CYS A 9 11.89 -12.57 32.31
CA CYS A 9 10.80 -11.64 32.60
C CYS A 9 10.87 -10.36 31.75
N GLY A 10 12.05 -9.76 31.61
CA GLY A 10 12.25 -8.58 30.76
C GLY A 10 11.92 -8.84 29.30
N PHE A 11 12.25 -10.03 28.78
CA PHE A 11 11.94 -10.43 27.41
C PHE A 11 10.43 -10.55 27.17
N VAL A 12 9.70 -11.18 28.11
CA VAL A 12 8.24 -11.34 28.03
C VAL A 12 7.53 -9.98 28.10
N ILE A 13 7.97 -9.10 29.02
CA ILE A 13 7.42 -7.75 29.14
C ILE A 13 7.67 -6.94 27.87
N GLY A 14 8.85 -7.07 27.26
CA GLY A 14 9.19 -6.42 25.99
C GLY A 14 8.31 -6.89 24.82
N MET A 15 7.97 -8.19 24.76
CA MET A 15 7.04 -8.70 23.75
C MET A 15 5.63 -8.16 23.93
N ILE A 16 5.14 -8.11 25.16
CA ILE A 16 3.81 -7.55 25.47
C ILE A 16 3.75 -6.07 25.08
N PHE A 17 4.79 -5.29 25.40
CA PHE A 17 4.85 -3.88 25.04
C PHE A 17 4.89 -3.64 23.52
N ARG A 18 5.63 -4.46 22.77
CA ARG A 18 5.63 -4.40 21.30
C ARG A 18 4.25 -4.68 20.72
N PHE A 19 3.56 -5.69 21.25
CA PHE A 19 2.22 -6.05 20.80
C PHE A 19 1.19 -4.93 21.09
N ILE A 20 1.27 -4.31 22.27
CA ILE A 20 0.42 -3.17 22.64
C ILE A 20 0.73 -1.95 21.76
N ALA A 21 2.00 -1.68 21.47
CA ALA A 21 2.41 -0.58 20.59
C ALA A 21 1.92 -0.78 19.15
N GLU A 22 1.98 -2.00 18.62
CA GLU A 22 1.42 -2.34 17.31
C GLU A 22 -0.08 -2.05 17.23
N ILE A 23 -0.86 -2.50 18.23
CA ILE A 23 -2.30 -2.25 18.30
C ILE A 23 -2.61 -0.74 18.40
N LEU A 24 -1.86 -0.01 19.22
CA LEU A 24 -2.05 1.44 19.38
C LEU A 24 -1.72 2.20 18.09
N ILE A 25 -0.65 1.81 17.39
CA ILE A 25 -0.28 2.41 16.12
C ILE A 25 -1.36 2.11 15.07
N GLU A 26 -1.81 0.86 14.94
CA GLU A 26 -2.93 0.51 14.04
C GLU A 26 -4.19 1.32 14.35
N PHE A 27 -4.52 1.51 15.63
CA PHE A 27 -5.71 2.25 16.05
C PHE A 27 -5.60 3.75 15.76
N ILE A 28 -4.44 4.36 16.04
CA ILE A 28 -4.17 5.76 15.73
C ILE A 28 -4.19 5.97 14.21
N PHE A 29 -3.59 5.05 13.46
CA PHE A 29 -3.63 5.10 12.01
C PHE A 29 -5.07 5.01 11.50
N TYR A 30 -5.87 4.04 11.96
CA TYR A 30 -7.28 3.91 11.56
C TYR A 30 -8.08 5.20 11.80
N TYR A 31 -7.94 5.78 13.01
CA TYR A 31 -8.70 6.97 13.40
C TYR A 31 -8.24 8.25 12.67
N LEU A 32 -6.93 8.40 12.44
CA LEU A 32 -6.37 9.51 11.66
C LEU A 32 -6.74 9.36 10.17
N PHE A 33 -6.75 8.12 9.68
CA PHE A 33 -7.00 7.73 8.30
C PHE A 33 -8.46 7.97 7.88
N GLU A 34 -9.43 7.54 8.69
CA GLU A 34 -10.86 7.72 8.40
C GLU A 34 -11.22 9.21 8.25
N LYS A 35 -10.61 10.07 9.09
CA LYS A 35 -10.94 11.49 9.18
C LYS A 35 -10.29 12.36 8.10
N LEU A 36 -9.06 12.02 7.67
CA LEU A 36 -8.35 12.74 6.61
C LEU A 36 -8.78 12.30 5.20
N PHE A 37 -8.95 11.00 4.97
CA PHE A 37 -9.19 10.46 3.64
C PHE A 37 -10.65 10.49 3.20
N GLY A 38 -11.60 10.37 4.13
CA GLY A 38 -13.03 10.51 3.81
C GLY A 38 -13.32 11.83 3.07
N LYS A 39 -12.71 12.94 3.55
CA LYS A 39 -12.86 14.27 2.93
C LYS A 39 -12.10 14.46 1.62
N LEU A 40 -10.92 13.84 1.48
CA LEU A 40 -10.10 13.93 0.27
C LEU A 40 -10.77 13.18 -0.89
N PHE A 41 -11.28 11.98 -0.64
CA PHE A 41 -11.89 11.14 -1.68
C PHE A 41 -13.31 11.54 -2.07
N GLU A 42 -14.09 12.06 -1.12
CA GLU A 42 -15.39 12.70 -1.42
C GLU A 42 -15.20 13.89 -2.39
N LYS A 43 -14.09 14.63 -2.25
CA LYS A 43 -13.74 15.76 -3.11
C LYS A 43 -13.16 15.35 -4.48
N LEU A 44 -12.60 14.15 -4.58
CA LEU A 44 -11.96 13.59 -5.79
C LEU A 44 -12.88 12.71 -6.65
N GLY A 45 -14.15 12.52 -6.24
CA GLY A 45 -15.15 11.82 -7.04
C GLY A 45 -14.89 10.33 -7.25
N CYS A 46 -14.13 9.68 -6.35
CA CYS A 46 -13.97 8.23 -6.32
C CYS A 46 -15.01 7.62 -5.34
N PRO A 47 -16.18 7.18 -5.81
CA PRO A 47 -17.15 6.54 -4.94
C PRO A 47 -16.57 5.21 -4.43
N ILE A 48 -16.25 5.15 -3.13
CA ILE A 48 -15.82 3.92 -2.46
C ILE A 48 -17.05 3.02 -2.37
N LYS A 49 -17.16 2.04 -3.27
CA LYS A 49 -18.33 1.16 -3.35
C LYS A 49 -18.12 -0.17 -2.63
N ASN A 50 -16.87 -0.58 -2.38
CA ASN A 50 -16.55 -1.92 -1.89
C ASN A 50 -15.40 -1.96 -0.86
N LYS A 51 -15.43 -2.94 0.04
CA LYS A 51 -14.37 -3.22 1.04
C LYS A 51 -12.97 -3.38 0.42
N ASN A 52 -12.88 -3.91 -0.80
CA ASN A 52 -11.61 -4.03 -1.53
C ASN A 52 -11.08 -2.68 -2.04
N GLU A 53 -11.94 -1.69 -2.26
CA GLU A 53 -11.52 -0.33 -2.61
C GLU A 53 -10.94 0.37 -1.40
N GLU A 54 -11.62 0.26 -0.27
CA GLU A 54 -11.12 0.78 1.01
C GLU A 54 -9.74 0.20 1.36
N LEU A 55 -9.54 -1.11 1.18
CA LEU A 55 -8.24 -1.77 1.37
C LEU A 55 -7.16 -1.26 0.41
N VAL A 56 -7.46 -1.07 -0.87
CA VAL A 56 -6.50 -0.53 -1.84
C VAL A 56 -6.10 0.90 -1.45
N LEU A 57 -7.09 1.74 -1.14
CA LEU A 57 -6.86 3.12 -0.75
C LEU A 57 -6.05 3.22 0.55
N GLY A 58 -6.34 2.37 1.52
CA GLY A 58 -5.54 2.23 2.75
C GLY A 58 -4.08 1.90 2.48
N ARG A 59 -3.83 0.94 1.58
CA ARG A 59 -2.45 0.57 1.21
C ARG A 59 -1.73 1.66 0.43
N ILE A 60 -2.42 2.36 -0.47
CA ILE A 60 -1.83 3.50 -1.20
C ILE A 60 -1.44 4.61 -0.22
N ALA A 61 -2.30 4.95 0.74
CA ALA A 61 -1.99 5.97 1.73
C ALA A 61 -0.79 5.62 2.61
N VAL A 62 -0.64 4.34 2.98
CA VAL A 62 0.55 3.86 3.68
C VAL A 62 1.80 4.11 2.84
N LEU A 63 1.74 3.86 1.53
CA LEU A 63 2.83 4.20 0.63
C LEU A 63 3.08 5.70 0.56
N GLU A 64 2.04 6.54 0.50
CA GLU A 64 2.19 8.01 0.48
C GLU A 64 2.81 8.59 1.76
N ALA A 65 2.68 7.92 2.90
CA ALA A 65 3.34 8.34 4.13
C ALA A 65 4.87 8.17 4.07
N GLU A 66 5.36 7.32 3.17
CA GLU A 66 6.76 6.97 3.05
C GLU A 66 7.54 7.94 2.16
N SER A 67 8.73 8.33 2.60
CA SER A 67 9.58 9.31 1.88
C SER A 67 10.09 8.81 0.54
N TRP A 68 10.35 7.50 0.41
CA TRP A 68 10.82 6.87 -0.82
C TRP A 68 9.72 6.75 -1.90
N PHE A 69 8.45 6.97 -1.52
CA PHE A 69 7.32 6.92 -2.44
C PHE A 69 6.94 8.29 -3.00
N GLU A 70 7.59 9.37 -2.55
CA GLU A 70 7.31 10.75 -2.97
C GLU A 70 7.14 10.93 -4.50
N PRO A 71 8.01 10.36 -5.36
CA PRO A 71 7.88 10.52 -6.82
C PRO A 71 6.59 9.93 -7.39
N TYR A 72 5.96 9.01 -6.68
CA TYR A 72 4.81 8.24 -7.13
C TYR A 72 3.46 8.81 -6.67
N LYS A 73 3.47 9.76 -5.73
CA LYS A 73 2.25 10.41 -5.19
C LYS A 73 1.41 11.11 -6.26
N ILE A 74 2.04 11.60 -7.33
CA ILE A 74 1.31 12.21 -8.44
C ILE A 74 0.42 11.21 -9.18
N TYR A 75 0.76 9.91 -9.09
CA TYR A 75 0.04 8.83 -9.75
C TYR A 75 -0.99 8.12 -8.87
N THR A 76 -1.18 8.57 -7.63
CA THR A 76 -2.10 7.95 -6.64
C THR A 76 -3.50 7.74 -7.21
N VAL A 77 -4.01 8.72 -7.97
CA VAL A 77 -5.32 8.61 -8.62
C VAL A 77 -5.33 7.51 -9.67
N GLU A 78 -4.33 7.43 -10.54
CA GLU A 78 -4.22 6.36 -11.52
C GLU A 78 -4.06 4.99 -10.87
N MET A 79 -3.31 4.89 -9.77
CA MET A 79 -3.18 3.64 -9.00
C MET A 79 -4.51 3.18 -8.42
N ALA A 80 -5.29 4.11 -7.87
CA ALA A 80 -6.61 3.84 -7.31
C ALA A 80 -7.64 3.44 -8.38
N GLN A 81 -7.48 3.90 -9.63
CA GLN A 81 -8.41 3.62 -10.72
C GLN A 81 -8.02 2.39 -11.55
N ARG A 82 -6.73 2.17 -11.86
CA ARG A 82 -6.28 1.11 -12.76
C ARG A 82 -6.35 -0.27 -12.11
N LYS A 83 -7.22 -1.13 -12.64
CA LYS A 83 -7.45 -2.50 -12.15
C LYS A 83 -6.17 -3.34 -12.00
N SER A 84 -5.22 -3.23 -12.93
CA SER A 84 -3.94 -3.95 -12.88
C SER A 84 -3.11 -3.56 -11.66
N ILE A 85 -3.03 -2.27 -11.36
CA ILE A 85 -2.30 -1.71 -10.22
C ILE A 85 -3.02 -2.04 -8.92
N ARG A 86 -4.35 -1.84 -8.86
CA ARG A 86 -5.18 -2.21 -7.71
C ARG A 86 -4.98 -3.68 -7.32
N THR A 87 -5.01 -4.58 -8.30
CA THR A 87 -4.81 -6.02 -8.08
C THR A 87 -3.41 -6.31 -7.56
N TYR A 88 -2.41 -5.59 -8.06
CA TYR A 88 -1.03 -5.72 -7.60
C TYR A 88 -0.89 -5.28 -6.14
N ILE A 89 -1.36 -4.07 -5.80
CA ILE A 89 -1.34 -3.53 -4.44
C ILE A 89 -2.05 -4.46 -3.45
N LEU A 90 -3.17 -5.09 -3.84
CA LEU A 90 -3.86 -6.08 -3.00
C LEU A 90 -3.09 -7.38 -2.77
N LYS A 91 -2.25 -7.80 -3.71
CA LYS A 91 -1.45 -9.03 -3.60
C LYS A 91 -0.15 -8.81 -2.83
N CYS A 92 0.36 -7.58 -2.83
CA CYS A 92 1.60 -7.24 -2.14
C CYS A 92 1.47 -7.40 -0.61
N ASN A 93 2.54 -7.90 0.01
CA ASN A 93 2.70 -7.87 1.45
C ASN A 93 3.31 -6.52 1.86
N MET A 94 2.47 -5.62 2.36
CA MET A 94 2.89 -4.26 2.73
C MET A 94 3.98 -4.27 3.80
N ASN A 95 3.90 -5.20 4.76
CA ASN A 95 4.86 -5.27 5.85
C ASN A 95 6.28 -5.60 5.34
N GLU A 96 6.39 -6.49 4.36
CA GLU A 96 7.68 -6.82 3.72
C GLU A 96 8.23 -5.64 2.92
N ILE A 97 7.38 -4.91 2.19
CA ILE A 97 7.78 -3.75 1.39
C ILE A 97 8.27 -2.60 2.28
N LEU A 98 7.60 -2.36 3.40
CA LEU A 98 7.97 -1.33 4.35
C LEU A 98 9.30 -1.66 5.06
N ALA A 99 9.46 -2.92 5.48
CA ALA A 99 10.59 -3.36 6.30
C ALA A 99 11.86 -3.71 5.50
N ASN A 100 11.76 -4.03 4.20
CA ASN A 100 12.89 -4.51 3.40
C ASN A 100 13.08 -3.69 2.11
N GLU A 101 14.28 -3.14 1.94
CA GLU A 101 14.67 -2.32 0.78
C GLU A 101 14.67 -3.10 -0.54
N GLU A 102 15.09 -4.36 -0.56
CA GLU A 102 15.09 -5.18 -1.78
C GLU A 102 13.65 -5.42 -2.26
N LYS A 103 12.74 -5.69 -1.31
CA LYS A 103 11.31 -5.85 -1.60
C LYS A 103 10.63 -4.55 -2.02
N ARG A 104 11.08 -3.43 -1.46
CA ARG A 104 10.66 -2.10 -1.91
C ARG A 104 11.06 -1.83 -3.35
N ILE A 105 12.31 -2.10 -3.71
CA ILE A 105 12.80 -1.91 -5.09
C ILE A 105 12.05 -2.82 -6.06
N GLU A 106 11.86 -4.10 -5.70
CA GLU A 106 11.05 -5.05 -6.47
C GLU A 106 9.63 -4.52 -6.70
N PHE A 107 9.02 -3.98 -5.64
CA PHE A 107 7.69 -3.38 -5.70
C PHE A 107 7.63 -2.16 -6.63
N LEU A 108 8.56 -1.21 -6.48
CA LEU A 108 8.59 0.01 -7.28
C LEU A 108 8.83 -0.29 -8.77
N ASN A 109 9.73 -1.24 -9.08
CA ASN A 109 9.99 -1.64 -10.46
C ASN A 109 8.74 -2.22 -11.16
N GLU A 110 7.99 -3.04 -10.45
CA GLU A 110 6.77 -3.65 -10.99
C GLU A 110 5.61 -2.65 -11.02
N LEU A 111 5.57 -1.71 -10.08
CA LEU A 111 4.64 -0.58 -10.09
C LEU A 111 4.90 0.35 -11.29
N ASP A 112 6.17 0.70 -11.55
CA ASP A 112 6.59 1.47 -12.72
C ASP A 112 6.17 0.79 -14.01
N ARG A 113 6.44 -0.52 -14.12
CA ARG A 113 5.96 -1.30 -15.25
C ARG A 113 4.46 -1.17 -15.42
N LYS A 114 3.65 -1.26 -14.36
CA LYS A 114 2.18 -1.17 -14.52
C LYS A 114 1.64 0.25 -14.75
N LEU A 115 2.34 1.26 -14.26
CA LEU A 115 2.02 2.67 -14.51
C LEU A 115 2.32 3.03 -15.96
N PHE A 116 3.50 2.62 -16.44
CA PHE A 116 4.06 3.05 -17.72
C PHE A 116 4.04 1.98 -18.82
N ASP A 117 3.57 0.75 -18.55
CA ASP A 117 3.21 -0.22 -19.60
C ASP A 117 2.02 0.34 -20.37
N LEU A 118 2.36 1.15 -21.38
CA LEU A 118 1.58 1.37 -22.57
C LEU A 118 1.41 0.01 -23.24
N ASN A 119 0.36 -0.70 -22.84
CA ASN A 119 -0.35 -1.70 -23.62
C ASN A 119 0.51 -2.35 -24.74
N LYS A 120 1.15 -3.50 -24.48
CA LYS A 120 1.76 -4.31 -25.56
C LYS A 120 0.80 -4.63 -26.71
N ASN A 121 -0.52 -4.42 -26.54
CA ASN A 121 -1.53 -4.58 -27.59
C ASN A 121 -1.77 -3.33 -28.47
N GLY A 122 -0.99 -2.25 -28.30
CA GLY A 122 -1.16 -0.98 -29.03
C GLY A 122 -0.70 -0.95 -30.50
N LEU A 123 -0.11 -2.02 -31.02
CA LEU A 123 0.19 -2.20 -32.45
C LEU A 123 -0.45 -3.46 -33.03
N ARG A 124 -1.65 -3.82 -32.56
CA ARG A 124 -2.50 -4.71 -33.37
C ARG A 124 -3.02 -3.85 -34.53
N THR A 125 -2.25 -3.76 -35.60
CA THR A 125 -2.68 -3.24 -36.89
C THR A 125 -4.00 -3.94 -37.23
N ARG A 126 -5.09 -3.20 -37.06
CA ARG A 126 -6.42 -3.61 -37.52
C ARG A 126 -6.26 -3.79 -39.02
N LYS A 127 -6.21 -5.03 -39.51
CA LYS A 127 -6.29 -5.30 -40.95
C LYS A 127 -7.56 -4.66 -41.45
N THR A 128 -7.45 -3.52 -42.12
CA THR A 128 -8.49 -2.97 -42.97
C THR A 128 -8.64 -3.95 -44.13
N SER A 129 -9.63 -4.83 -44.02
CA SER A 129 -10.23 -5.51 -45.16
C SER A 129 -10.82 -4.42 -46.05
N GLN A 130 -10.06 -4.00 -47.06
CA GLN A 130 -10.63 -3.24 -48.18
C GLN A 130 -11.42 -4.24 -49.02
N TYR A 131 -12.74 -4.03 -49.05
CA TYR A 131 -13.63 -4.50 -50.12
C TYR A 131 -13.46 -3.58 -51.33
#